data_AF-A0A2N9I465-F1
#
_entry.id   AF-A0A2N9I465-F1
#
_cell.length_a   1.000
_cell.length_b   1.000
_cell.length_c   1.000
_cell.angle_alpha   90.00
_cell.angle_beta   90.00
_cell.angle_gamma   90.00
#
_symmetry.space_group_name_H-M   'P 1'
#
loop_
_entity.id
_entity.type
_entity.pdbx_description
1 polymer ?
#
loop_
_entity_poly.entity_id
_entity_poly.type
_entity_poly.pdbx_seq_one_letter_code
_entity_poly.pdbx_strand_id
1 'polypeptide(L)'
;MALILTLSKVQVQYYNDLARALNGFSQQKRVYLAAAPQCPFPDAHLDSAIQTGLFDYVWVQFYNNPQANCQYGSNANNLLNSWRKWTTVQAKQVFLGLPAAPAAASSGFIPADVLKSQVLASIKSSPKYGGVMLWSKRFDNGYSSSIKGSV
;
A
#
# COMPACT_ATOMS: atom_id res chain seq x y z
N MET A 1 19.48 1.08 -12.45
CA MET A 1 18.20 1.67 -12.88
C MET A 1 17.13 0.59 -12.87
N ALA A 2 16.33 0.55 -11.82
CA ALA A 2 15.20 -0.37 -11.66
C ALA A 2 13.93 0.34 -12.13
N LEU A 3 13.13 -0.35 -12.95
CA LEU A 3 11.80 0.12 -13.32
C LEU A 3 10.82 -0.40 -12.27
N ILE A 4 10.08 0.49 -11.63
CA ILE A 4 8.94 0.14 -10.77
C ILE A 4 7.68 0.46 -11.56
N LEU A 5 6.94 -0.57 -11.95
CA LEU A 5 5.62 -0.42 -12.55
C LEU A 5 4.59 -0.58 -11.44
N THR A 6 3.73 0.43 -11.31
CA THR A 6 2.62 0.43 -10.36
C THR A 6 1.34 0.18 -11.11
N LEU A 7 0.66 -0.92 -10.79
CA LEU A 7 -0.68 -1.17 -11.32
C LEU A 7 -1.71 -0.47 -10.41
N SER A 8 -2.60 0.30 -11.03
CA SER A 8 -3.72 0.98 -10.37
C SER A 8 -4.89 1.12 -11.34
N LYS A 9 -6.13 0.89 -10.85
CA LYS A 9 -7.45 1.07 -11.51
C LYS A 9 -7.42 1.51 -12.99
N VAL A 10 -7.45 0.57 -13.93
CA VAL A 10 -7.93 0.85 -15.30
C VAL A 10 -8.79 -0.30 -15.88
N GLN A 11 -8.51 -1.59 -15.62
CA GLN A 11 -9.43 -2.70 -15.96
C GLN A 11 -9.04 -4.02 -15.29
N VAL A 12 -9.97 -4.94 -15.02
CA VAL A 12 -9.72 -6.18 -14.25
C VAL A 12 -8.87 -7.22 -14.99
N GLN A 13 -8.83 -7.16 -16.33
CA GLN A 13 -8.27 -8.24 -17.15
C GLN A 13 -6.76 -8.05 -17.42
N TYR A 14 -6.04 -9.17 -17.41
CA TYR A 14 -4.65 -9.34 -17.89
C TYR A 14 -3.51 -8.76 -17.03
N TYR A 15 -3.78 -8.22 -15.82
CA TYR A 15 -2.68 -7.76 -14.96
C TYR A 15 -1.76 -8.88 -14.47
N ASN A 16 -2.28 -10.10 -14.30
CA ASN A 16 -1.48 -11.30 -14.06
C ASN A 16 -0.54 -11.60 -15.23
N ASP A 17 -1.01 -11.48 -16.47
CA ASP A 17 -0.20 -11.73 -17.67
C ASP A 17 0.85 -10.64 -17.86
N LEU A 18 0.47 -9.38 -17.62
CA LEU A 18 1.40 -8.25 -17.61
C LEU A 18 2.50 -8.45 -16.55
N ALA A 19 2.15 -8.87 -15.33
CA ALA A 19 3.14 -9.14 -14.28
C ALA A 19 4.11 -10.26 -14.68
N ARG A 20 3.60 -11.34 -15.29
CA ARG A 20 4.45 -12.43 -15.82
C ARG A 20 5.36 -11.95 -16.96
N ALA A 21 4.82 -11.20 -17.92
CA ALA A 21 5.57 -10.67 -19.04
C ALA A 21 6.71 -9.74 -18.59
N LEU A 22 6.42 -8.82 -17.68
CA LEU A 22 7.42 -7.91 -17.11
C LEU A 22 8.49 -8.66 -16.31
N ASN A 23 8.09 -9.66 -15.51
CA ASN A 23 9.05 -10.47 -14.77
C ASN A 23 9.96 -11.30 -15.70
N GLY A 24 9.50 -11.66 -16.90
CA GLY A 24 10.34 -12.33 -17.91
C GLY A 24 11.61 -11.55 -18.28
N PHE A 25 11.55 -10.21 -18.26
CA PHE A 25 12.72 -9.35 -18.51
C PHE A 25 13.74 -9.33 -17.36
N SER A 26 13.39 -9.84 -16.17
CA SER A 26 14.29 -9.87 -15.01
C SER A 26 15.55 -10.72 -15.20
N GLN A 27 15.57 -11.61 -16.21
CA GLN A 27 16.77 -12.39 -16.57
C GLN A 27 17.91 -11.51 -17.11
N GLN A 28 17.57 -10.40 -17.79
CA GLN A 28 18.55 -9.48 -18.37
C GLN A 28 18.85 -8.35 -17.39
N LYS A 29 17.80 -7.82 -16.76
CA LYS A 29 17.89 -6.74 -15.80
C LYS A 29 16.71 -6.78 -14.86
N ARG A 30 17.00 -6.76 -13.55
CA ARG A 30 15.99 -6.80 -12.49
C ARG A 30 14.87 -5.78 -12.73
N VAL A 31 13.64 -6.28 -12.88
CA VAL A 31 12.41 -5.49 -12.87
C VAL A 31 11.75 -5.65 -11.51
N TYR A 32 11.42 -4.53 -10.85
CA TYR A 32 10.69 -4.56 -9.59
C TYR A 32 9.21 -4.33 -9.85
N LEU A 33 8.37 -5.18 -9.27
CA LEU A 33 6.93 -5.08 -9.43
C LEU A 33 6.30 -4.56 -8.14
N ALA A 34 5.50 -3.50 -8.26
CA ALA A 34 4.76 -2.92 -7.16
C ALA A 34 3.26 -2.83 -7.48
N ALA A 35 2.41 -3.09 -6.49
CA ALA A 35 0.96 -2.93 -6.64
C ALA A 35 0.42 -1.90 -5.66
N ALA A 36 -0.59 -1.14 -6.10
CA ALA A 36 -1.31 -0.16 -5.29
C ALA A 36 -2.79 -0.53 -5.12
N PRO A 37 -3.13 -1.66 -4.49
CA PRO A 37 -4.53 -2.03 -4.27
C PRO A 37 -5.23 -1.03 -3.34
N GLN A 38 -6.56 -0.95 -3.42
CA GLN A 38 -7.38 -0.31 -2.39
C GLN A 38 -7.41 -1.17 -1.12
N CYS A 39 -7.74 -0.59 0.04
CA CYS A 39 -7.80 -1.37 1.28
C CYS A 39 -8.90 -2.44 1.41
N PRO A 40 -10.02 -2.45 0.66
CA PRO A 40 -10.95 -3.58 0.67
C PRO A 40 -10.23 -4.85 0.21
N PHE A 41 -10.36 -5.93 0.98
CA PHE A 41 -9.64 -7.19 0.75
C PHE A 41 -10.63 -8.31 0.38
N PRO A 42 -10.40 -9.06 -0.73
CA PRO A 42 -9.35 -8.83 -1.74
C PRO A 42 -9.63 -7.60 -2.61
N ASP A 43 -8.60 -7.06 -3.26
CA ASP A 43 -8.76 -5.95 -4.21
C ASP A 43 -9.39 -6.44 -5.52
N ALA A 44 -10.46 -5.79 -5.95
CA ALA A 44 -11.25 -6.20 -7.11
C ALA A 44 -10.49 -6.23 -8.45
N HIS A 45 -9.35 -5.55 -8.57
CA HIS A 45 -8.61 -5.40 -9.83
C HIS A 45 -7.24 -6.08 -9.79
N LEU A 46 -6.58 -6.09 -8.65
CA LEU A 46 -5.18 -6.49 -8.52
C LEU A 46 -4.97 -7.82 -7.81
N ASP A 47 -6.02 -8.43 -7.23
CA ASP A 47 -5.89 -9.68 -6.48
C ASP A 47 -5.26 -10.81 -7.32
N SER A 48 -5.74 -11.03 -8.55
CA SER A 48 -5.17 -12.05 -9.46
C SER A 48 -3.70 -11.82 -9.79
N ALA A 49 -3.28 -10.55 -9.93
CA ALA A 49 -1.90 -10.19 -10.19
C ALA A 49 -1.03 -10.40 -8.94
N ILE A 50 -1.51 -9.99 -7.77
CA ILE A 50 -0.80 -10.17 -6.49
C ILE A 50 -0.62 -11.66 -6.19
N GLN A 51 -1.64 -12.49 -6.45
CA GLN A 51 -1.60 -13.94 -6.25
C GLN A 51 -0.55 -14.65 -7.13
N THR A 52 -0.01 -14.01 -8.16
CA THR A 52 1.12 -14.57 -8.92
C THR A 52 2.39 -14.75 -8.09
N GLY A 53 2.52 -14.04 -6.96
CA GLY A 53 3.71 -14.07 -6.11
C GLY A 53 4.91 -13.30 -6.68
N LEU A 54 4.71 -12.54 -7.75
CA LEU A 54 5.78 -11.82 -8.45
C LEU A 54 6.04 -10.40 -7.89
N PHE A 55 5.15 -9.90 -7.03
CA PHE A 55 5.26 -8.53 -6.52
C PHE A 55 6.29 -8.42 -5.40
N ASP A 56 7.21 -7.47 -5.57
CA ASP A 56 8.18 -7.11 -4.53
C ASP A 56 7.53 -6.27 -3.44
N TYR A 57 6.70 -5.32 -3.86
CA TYR A 57 6.10 -4.32 -2.97
C TYR A 57 4.59 -4.22 -3.18
N VAL A 58 3.83 -4.17 -2.09
CA VAL A 58 2.39 -3.88 -2.14
C VAL A 58 2.12 -2.72 -1.19
N TRP A 59 1.82 -1.53 -1.73
CA TRP A 59 1.41 -0.38 -0.93
C TRP A 59 -0.11 -0.22 -0.96
N VAL A 60 -0.76 -0.78 0.04
CA VAL A 60 -2.23 -0.77 0.13
C VAL A 60 -2.72 0.64 0.44
N GLN A 61 -3.68 1.14 -0.32
CA GLN A 61 -4.23 2.48 -0.16
C GLN A 61 -5.31 2.48 0.95
N PHE A 62 -4.92 2.88 2.16
CA PHE A 62 -5.79 2.97 3.35
C PHE A 62 -6.54 4.31 3.42
N TYR A 63 -7.10 4.75 2.31
CA TYR A 63 -7.83 6.02 2.15
C TYR A 63 -8.86 5.94 1.03
N ASN A 64 -9.79 6.90 0.95
CA ASN A 64 -10.89 6.95 -0.05
C ASN A 64 -11.88 5.75 -0.03
N ASN A 65 -11.92 4.97 1.04
CA ASN A 65 -12.79 3.79 1.23
C ASN A 65 -13.58 3.85 2.55
N PRO A 66 -14.36 4.92 2.82
CA PRO A 66 -15.01 5.12 4.13
C PRO A 66 -16.08 4.07 4.44
N GLN A 67 -16.73 3.49 3.43
CA GLN A 67 -17.80 2.50 3.60
C GLN A 67 -17.28 1.06 3.71
N ALA A 68 -15.99 0.83 3.44
CA ALA A 68 -15.42 -0.52 3.37
C ALA A 68 -14.79 -0.99 4.69
N ASN A 69 -14.86 -0.18 5.76
CA ASN A 69 -14.31 -0.52 7.09
C ASN A 69 -12.84 -0.99 7.05
N CYS A 70 -12.03 -0.38 6.19
CA CYS A 70 -10.63 -0.79 6.03
C CYS A 70 -9.62 0.33 6.24
N GLN A 71 -10.05 1.58 6.47
CA GLN A 71 -9.17 2.74 6.65
C GLN A 71 -9.29 3.33 8.06
N TYR A 72 -8.45 4.33 8.37
CA TYR A 72 -8.58 5.11 9.59
C TYR A 72 -9.88 5.92 9.60
N GLY A 73 -10.55 5.95 10.74
CA GLY A 73 -11.80 6.70 10.97
C GLY A 73 -11.75 7.37 12.33
N SER A 74 -12.72 7.11 13.20
CA SER A 74 -12.67 7.57 14.59
C SER A 74 -11.53 6.93 15.41
N ASN A 75 -11.04 5.76 14.98
CA ASN A 75 -9.90 5.06 15.55
C ASN A 75 -9.21 4.18 14.49
N ALA A 76 -8.14 3.49 14.89
CA ALA A 76 -7.33 2.64 14.02
C ALA A 76 -7.86 1.20 13.81
N ASN A 77 -8.94 0.77 14.47
CA ASN A 77 -9.33 -0.64 14.51
C ASN A 77 -9.59 -1.23 13.12
N ASN A 78 -10.35 -0.53 12.29
CA ASN A 78 -10.69 -0.95 10.92
C ASN A 78 -9.43 -1.08 10.04
N LEU A 79 -8.53 -0.10 10.13
CA LEU A 79 -7.24 -0.14 9.46
C LEU A 79 -6.40 -1.34 9.91
N LEU A 80 -6.23 -1.53 11.23
CA LEU A 80 -5.41 -2.62 11.77
C LEU A 80 -5.99 -4.00 11.44
N ASN A 81 -7.32 -4.14 11.43
CA ASN A 81 -8.00 -5.36 11.01
C ASN A 81 -7.76 -5.66 9.52
N SER A 82 -7.83 -4.65 8.65
CA SER A 82 -7.52 -4.81 7.23
C SER A 82 -6.03 -5.08 6.98
N TRP A 83 -5.13 -4.39 7.70
CA TRP A 83 -3.69 -4.62 7.64
C TRP A 83 -3.32 -6.08 7.88
N ARG A 84 -3.90 -6.72 8.91
CA ARG A 84 -3.65 -8.14 9.20
C ARG A 84 -3.99 -9.04 8.01
N LYS A 85 -5.07 -8.75 7.27
CA LYS A 85 -5.42 -9.48 6.03
C LYS A 85 -4.38 -9.21 4.94
N TRP A 86 -4.04 -7.95 4.69
CA TRP A 86 -3.07 -7.58 3.66
C TRP A 86 -1.68 -8.15 3.89
N THR A 87 -1.25 -8.37 5.14
CA THR A 87 0.05 -9.00 5.42
C THR A 87 0.11 -10.49 5.05
N THR A 88 -1.00 -11.13 4.64
CA THR A 88 -0.99 -12.53 4.18
C THR A 88 -0.69 -12.68 2.69
N VAL A 89 -0.74 -11.60 1.89
CA VAL A 89 -0.60 -11.66 0.41
C VAL A 89 0.77 -12.15 -0.06
N GLN A 90 0.83 -12.66 -1.30
CA GLN A 90 2.05 -13.15 -1.93
C GLN A 90 2.93 -11.99 -2.45
N ALA A 91 3.52 -11.24 -1.52
CA ALA A 91 4.49 -10.18 -1.80
C ALA A 91 5.63 -10.18 -0.78
N LYS A 92 6.80 -9.66 -1.15
CA LYS A 92 7.95 -9.60 -0.24
C LYS A 92 7.74 -8.60 0.88
N GLN A 93 7.23 -7.41 0.57
CA GLN A 93 6.93 -6.37 1.56
C GLN A 93 5.59 -5.70 1.28
N VAL A 94 4.90 -5.35 2.37
CA VAL A 94 3.63 -4.63 2.40
C VAL A 94 3.85 -3.28 3.08
N PHE A 95 3.34 -2.22 2.46
CA PHE A 95 3.48 -0.84 2.91
C PHE A 95 2.11 -0.26 3.24
N LEU A 96 2.07 0.59 4.26
CA LEU A 96 0.89 1.35 4.64
C LEU A 96 0.77 2.58 3.73
N GLY A 97 -0.16 2.58 2.78
CA GLY A 97 -0.41 3.72 1.89
C GLY A 97 -1.37 4.73 2.50
N LEU A 98 -0.93 5.99 2.63
CA LEU A 98 -1.67 7.08 3.27
C LEU A 98 -1.66 8.35 2.43
N PRO A 99 -2.66 9.23 2.59
CA PRO A 99 -2.60 10.58 2.05
C PRO A 99 -1.63 11.43 2.89
N ALA A 100 -0.81 12.23 2.24
CA ALA A 100 0.20 13.08 2.90
C ALA A 100 -0.40 14.33 3.57
N ALA A 101 -1.63 14.69 3.23
CA ALA A 101 -2.37 15.80 3.83
C ALA A 101 -3.88 15.52 3.75
N PRO A 102 -4.72 16.19 4.56
CA PRO A 102 -6.18 16.07 4.47
C PRO A 102 -6.72 16.33 3.06
N ALA A 103 -6.13 17.28 2.32
CA ALA A 103 -6.55 17.63 0.97
C ALA A 103 -6.12 16.62 -0.13
N ALA A 104 -5.30 15.62 0.21
CA ALA A 104 -4.78 14.65 -0.77
C ALA A 104 -5.76 13.50 -1.07
N ALA A 105 -6.79 13.34 -0.24
CA ALA A 105 -7.80 12.28 -0.33
C ALA A 105 -9.14 12.78 0.25
N SER A 106 -10.25 12.18 -0.14
CA SER A 106 -11.57 12.53 0.41
C SER A 106 -11.77 12.01 1.83
N SER A 107 -11.02 10.99 2.25
CA SER A 107 -11.08 10.40 3.59
C SER A 107 -9.85 9.57 3.90
N GLY A 108 -9.62 9.23 5.18
CA GLY A 108 -8.55 8.32 5.62
C GLY A 108 -7.22 8.98 5.96
N PHE A 109 -7.14 10.31 6.02
CA PHE A 109 -5.97 11.01 6.55
C PHE A 109 -5.78 10.72 8.04
N ILE A 110 -4.53 10.53 8.45
CA ILE A 110 -4.14 10.25 9.84
C ILE A 110 -3.13 11.33 10.25
N PRO A 111 -3.37 12.12 11.31
CA PRO A 111 -2.35 13.01 11.86
C PRO A 111 -1.06 12.26 12.24
N ALA A 112 0.10 12.90 12.12
CA ALA A 112 1.38 12.21 12.27
C ALA A 112 1.63 11.63 13.68
N ASP A 113 1.19 12.33 14.72
CA ASP A 113 1.22 11.88 16.11
C ASP A 113 0.30 10.68 16.36
N VAL A 114 -0.90 10.71 15.79
CA VAL A 114 -1.87 9.60 15.80
C VAL A 114 -1.31 8.38 15.06
N LEU A 115 -0.71 8.57 13.89
CA LEU A 115 -0.07 7.49 13.13
C LEU A 115 1.00 6.79 13.96
N LYS A 116 1.88 7.57 14.59
CA LYS A 116 2.97 7.05 15.43
C LYS A 116 2.46 6.27 16.63
N SER A 117 1.47 6.83 17.34
CA SER A 117 0.98 6.27 18.60
C SER A 117 0.00 5.09 18.43
N GLN A 118 -0.86 5.12 17.41
CA GLN A 118 -1.96 4.16 17.28
C GLN A 118 -1.75 3.10 16.18
N VAL A 119 -0.89 3.35 15.20
CA VAL A 119 -0.78 2.49 14.01
C VAL A 119 0.61 1.86 13.88
N LEU A 120 1.67 2.68 13.84
CA LEU A 120 3.02 2.20 13.57
C LEU A 120 3.49 1.13 14.57
N ALA A 121 3.18 1.31 15.86
CA ALA A 121 3.53 0.35 16.90
C ALA A 121 2.97 -1.06 16.62
N SER A 122 1.74 -1.15 16.10
CA SER A 122 1.11 -2.44 15.78
C SER A 122 1.62 -3.02 14.47
N ILE A 123 1.69 -2.22 13.39
CA ILE A 123 1.99 -2.77 12.06
C ILE A 123 3.45 -3.19 11.89
N LYS A 124 4.39 -2.56 12.61
CA LYS A 124 5.83 -2.87 12.56
C LYS A 124 6.19 -4.26 13.10
N SER A 125 5.29 -4.88 13.88
CA SER A 125 5.46 -6.26 14.33
C SER A 125 5.32 -7.30 13.21
N SER A 126 4.73 -6.93 12.08
CA SER A 126 4.58 -7.84 10.94
C SER A 126 5.93 -8.04 10.23
N PRO A 127 6.35 -9.30 9.95
CA PRO A 127 7.58 -9.55 9.20
C PRO A 127 7.51 -9.06 7.75
N LYS A 128 6.32 -8.77 7.22
CA LYS A 128 6.14 -8.19 5.88
C LYS A 128 6.10 -6.66 5.88
N TYR A 129 6.18 -5.99 7.02
CA TYR A 129 6.18 -4.53 7.04
C TYR A 129 7.38 -3.97 6.25
N GLY A 130 7.09 -3.19 5.21
CA GLY A 130 8.09 -2.52 4.38
C GLY A 130 8.24 -1.03 4.65
N GLY A 131 7.24 -0.40 5.27
CA GLY A 131 7.23 1.05 5.51
C GLY A 131 5.88 1.69 5.24
N VAL A 132 5.93 3.00 4.95
CA VAL A 132 4.78 3.85 4.62
C VAL A 132 4.93 4.38 3.19
N MET A 133 3.85 4.35 2.42
CA MET A 133 3.74 5.02 1.11
C MET A 133 2.86 6.26 1.27
N LEU A 134 3.26 7.39 0.67
CA LEU A 134 2.53 8.64 0.78
C LEU A 134 2.02 9.13 -0.58
N TRP A 135 0.71 9.38 -0.65
CA TRP A 135 0.07 10.07 -1.75
C TRP A 135 -0.19 11.54 -1.36
N SER A 136 0.50 12.52 -1.92
CA SER A 136 1.63 12.44 -2.86
C SER A 136 2.65 13.52 -2.52
N LYS A 137 3.78 13.55 -3.23
CA LYS A 137 4.83 14.58 -3.02
C LYS A 137 4.30 16.01 -3.10
N ARG A 138 3.24 16.26 -3.89
CA ARG A 138 2.58 17.57 -4.00
C ARG A 138 1.97 18.04 -2.67
N PHE A 139 1.46 17.10 -1.88
CA PHE A 139 0.81 17.36 -0.60
C PHE A 139 1.74 17.14 0.60
N ASP A 140 2.86 16.43 0.41
CA ASP A 140 3.86 16.21 1.44
C ASP A 140 4.71 17.46 1.68
N ASN A 141 4.17 18.33 2.56
CA ASN A 141 4.79 19.56 3.06
C ASN A 141 5.25 19.38 4.52
N GLY A 142 5.84 18.22 4.84
CA GLY A 142 6.40 17.93 6.17
C GLY A 142 5.80 16.71 6.86
N TYR A 143 4.83 16.03 6.24
CA TYR A 143 4.24 14.81 6.80
C TYR A 143 5.30 13.70 6.89
N SER A 144 6.04 13.45 5.80
CA SER A 144 7.13 12.47 5.79
C SER A 144 8.21 12.81 6.82
N SER A 145 8.57 14.08 6.94
CA SER A 145 9.56 14.56 7.92
C SER A 145 9.12 14.29 9.36
N SER A 146 7.81 14.43 9.64
CA SER A 146 7.23 14.23 10.98
C SER A 146 7.15 12.77 11.42
N ILE A 147 7.20 11.83 10.48
CA ILE A 147 7.08 10.38 10.72
C ILE A 147 8.39 9.62 10.48
N LYS A 148 9.38 10.23 9.80
CA LYS A 148 10.63 9.57 9.35
C LYS A 148 11.37 8.84 10.47
N GLY A 149 11.45 9.41 11.67
CA GLY A 149 12.12 8.78 12.81
C GLY A 149 11.38 7.59 13.42
N SER A 150 10.15 7.31 12.97
CA SER A 150 9.29 6.24 13.49
C SER A 150 9.01 5.14 12.47
N VAL A 151 9.25 5.39 11.18
CA VAL A 151 9.06 4.41 10.11
C VAL A 151 10.18 3.39 10.11
#